data_AF-A0AAD1JWS3-F1
#
_entry.id   AF-A0AAD1JWS3-F1
#
_cell.length_a   1.000
_cell.length_b   1.000
_cell.length_c   1.000
_cell.angle_alpha   90.00
_cell.angle_beta   90.00
_cell.angle_gamma   90.00
#
_symmetry.space_group_name_H-M   'P 1'
#
loop_
_entity.id
_entity.type
_entity.pdbx_description
1 polymer ?
#
loop_
_entity_poly.entity_id
_entity_poly.type
_entity_poly.pdbx_seq_one_letter_code
_entity_poly.pdbx_strand_id
1 'polypeptide(L)' 'MKKFELYSAEFVSEYRKPKCVMSIIEANSLADLIQDIESNAGWYTADNAALKVAYIKEVVE' A
#
# COMPACT_ATOMS: atom_id res chain seq x y z
N MET A 1 13.06 10.72 -5.51
CA MET A 1 12.02 9.99 -4.77
C MET A 1 12.31 8.52 -4.86
N LYS A 2 12.03 7.74 -3.80
CA LYS A 2 12.23 6.30 -3.76
C LYS A 2 10.95 5.59 -4.16
N LYS A 3 11.05 4.42 -4.79
CA LYS A 3 9.90 3.60 -5.18
C LYS A 3 9.58 2.58 -4.10
N PHE A 4 8.29 2.40 -3.83
CA PHE A 4 7.80 1.41 -2.86
C PHE A 4 6.67 0.58 -3.46
N GLU A 5 6.69 -0.72 -3.16
CA GLU A 5 5.57 -1.64 -3.39
C GLU A 5 4.73 -1.70 -2.10
N LEU A 6 3.44 -1.37 -2.21
CA LEU A 6 2.44 -1.52 -1.16
C LEU A 6 1.63 -2.77 -1.43
N TYR A 7 1.57 -3.65 -0.44
CA TYR A 7 0.78 -4.88 -0.52
C TYR A 7 -0.41 -4.80 0.43
N SER A 8 -1.57 -5.21 -0.06
CA SER A 8 -2.80 -5.40 0.69
C SER A 8 -3.23 -6.85 0.63
N ALA A 9 -3.80 -7.35 1.72
CA ALA A 9 -4.61 -8.56 1.69
C ALA A 9 -6.07 -8.14 1.45
N GLU A 10 -6.54 -8.28 0.22
CA GLU A 10 -7.93 -8.05 -0.10
C GLU A 10 -8.74 -9.29 0.32
N PHE A 11 -9.44 -9.18 1.44
CA PHE A 11 -10.36 -10.20 1.95
C PHE A 11 -11.73 -10.16 1.25
N VAL A 12 -11.94 -9.19 0.38
CA VAL A 12 -13.22 -8.95 -0.29
C VAL A 12 -13.08 -9.26 -1.77
N SER A 13 -13.02 -10.54 -2.10
CA SER A 13 -13.49 -10.92 -3.43
C SER A 13 -14.90 -11.47 -3.30
N GLU A 14 -15.79 -11.00 -4.17
CA GLU A 14 -17.04 -11.69 -4.56
C GLU A 14 -16.81 -13.19 -4.89
N TYR A 15 -15.54 -13.59 -5.10
CA TYR A 15 -15.04 -14.91 -5.43
C TYR A 15 -14.48 -15.74 -4.25
N ARG A 16 -14.69 -15.32 -2.99
CA ARG A 16 -14.34 -16.09 -1.76
C ARG A 16 -12.87 -16.54 -1.63
N LYS A 17 -11.93 -15.87 -2.29
CA LYS A 17 -10.50 -16.13 -2.13
C LYS A 17 -9.76 -14.83 -1.80
N PRO A 18 -8.84 -14.84 -0.80
CA PRO A 18 -7.95 -13.72 -0.56
C PRO A 18 -7.14 -13.43 -1.83
N LYS A 19 -7.16 -12.19 -2.30
CA LYS A 19 -6.24 -11.74 -3.35
C LYS A 19 -5.25 -10.78 -2.71
N CYS A 20 -3.97 -10.98 -3.01
CA CYS A 20 -2.96 -9.97 -2.71
C CYS A 20 -3.06 -8.90 -3.80
N VAL A 21 -3.30 -7.66 -3.39
CA VAL A 21 -3.30 -6.49 -4.29
C VAL A 21 -2.00 -5.73 -4.05
N MET A 22 -1.36 -5.28 -5.12
CA MET A 22 -0.10 -4.54 -5.07
C MET A 22 -0.24 -3.20 -5.81
N SER A 23 0.37 -2.15 -5.25
CA SER A 23 0.51 -0.84 -5.89
C SER A 23 1.95 -0.34 -5.79
N ILE A 24 2.43 0.36 -6.83
CA ILE A 24 3.75 0.99 -6.84
C ILE A 24 3.55 2.49 -6.66
N ILE A 25 4.26 3.06 -5.70
CA ILE A 25 4.20 4.49 -5.38
C ILE A 25 5.60 5.07 -5.24
N GLU A 26 5.68 6.41 -5.23
CA GLU A 26 6.90 7.13 -4.92
C GLU A 26 6.74 7.92 -3.62
N ALA A 27 7.75 7.87 -2.76
CA ALA A 27 7.81 8.65 -1.53
C ALA A 27 9.23 9.17 -1.28
N ASN A 28 9.36 10.18 -0.41
CA ASN A 28 10.67 10.75 -0.07
C ASN A 28 11.52 9.78 0.75
N SER A 29 10.91 9.08 1.70
CA SER A 29 11.54 8.05 2.52
C SER A 29 10.51 7.01 3.00
N LEU A 30 11.01 5.88 3.52
CA LEU A 30 10.15 4.87 4.15
C LEU A 30 9.46 5.42 5.41
N ALA A 31 10.14 6.27 6.17
CA ALA A 31 9.60 6.85 7.40
C ALA A 31 8.41 7.77 7.11
N ASP A 32 8.54 8.65 6.10
CA ASP A 32 7.46 9.54 5.67
C ASP A 32 6.26 8.72 5.20
N LEU A 33 6.51 7.69 4.39
CA LEU A 33 5.46 6.81 3.89
C LEU A 33 4.71 6.07 5.00
N ILE A 34 5.44 5.52 5.99
CA ILE A 34 4.82 4.86 7.15
C ILE A 34 3.96 5.86 7.93
N GLN A 35 4.49 7.06 8.18
CA GLN A 35 3.75 8.10 8.89
C GLN A 35 2.45 8.49 8.20
N ASP A 36 2.47 8.66 6.88
CA ASP A 36 1.27 8.99 6.09
C ASP A 36 0.22 7.86 6.15
N ILE A 37 0.67 6.61 5.99
CA ILE A 37 -0.21 5.43 6.06
C ILE A 37 -0.81 5.29 7.46
N GLU A 38 -0.02 5.40 8.52
CA GLU A 38 -0.50 5.28 9.90
C GLU A 38 -1.45 6.41 10.29
N SER A 39 -1.18 7.63 9.83
CA SER A 39 -2.06 8.80 10.01
C SER A 39 -3.41 8.61 9.34
N ASN A 40 -3.47 7.84 8.25
CA ASN A 40 -4.70 7.42 7.58
C ASN A 40 -5.19 6.03 8.04
N ALA A 41 -4.91 5.69 9.30
CA ALA A 41 -5.32 4.44 9.94
C ALA A 41 -4.91 3.18 9.15
N GLY A 42 -3.77 3.18 8.46
CA GLY A 42 -3.27 2.05 7.68
C GLY A 42 -3.82 1.96 6.25
N TRP A 43 -4.52 2.99 5.76
CA TRP A 43 -5.05 3.03 4.39
C TRP A 43 -4.17 3.87 3.49
N TYR A 44 -3.91 3.37 2.28
CA TYR A 44 -3.43 4.17 1.17
C TYR A 44 -4.61 4.50 0.25
N THR A 45 -4.82 5.78 -0.04
CA THR A 45 -5.91 6.29 -0.88
C THR A 45 -5.33 7.04 -2.08
N ALA A 46 -5.71 6.63 -3.28
CA ALA A 46 -5.45 7.31 -4.53
C ALA A 46 -6.78 7.79 -5.14
N ASP A 47 -6.72 8.60 -6.19
CA ASP A 47 -7.88 9.27 -6.79
C ASP A 47 -9.08 8.34 -7.10
N ASN A 48 -8.81 7.08 -7.45
CA ASN A 48 -9.83 6.10 -7.83
C ASN A 48 -9.80 4.79 -7.02
N ALA A 49 -8.96 4.68 -5.99
CA ALA A 49 -8.80 3.43 -5.26
C ALA A 49 -8.32 3.64 -3.82
N ALA A 50 -8.72 2.74 -2.92
CA ALA A 50 -8.19 2.66 -1.58
C ALA A 50 -7.75 1.23 -1.27
N LEU A 51 -6.60 1.06 -0.62
CA LEU A 51 -6.10 -0.25 -0.20
C LEU A 51 -5.59 -0.21 1.24
N LYS A 52 -5.92 -1.22 2.03
CA LYS A 52 -5.41 -1.39 3.40
C LYS A 52 -4.00 -1.94 3.32
N VAL A 53 -3.00 -1.15 3.71
CA VAL A 53 -1.61 -1.57 3.59
C VAL A 53 -1.29 -2.59 4.67
N ALA A 54 -0.82 -3.76 4.24
CA ALA A 54 -0.38 -4.85 5.10
C ALA A 54 1.15 -5.00 5.10
N TYR A 55 1.82 -4.61 4.02
CA TYR A 55 3.27 -4.68 3.89
C TYR A 55 3.80 -3.63 2.91
N ILE A 56 4.98 -3.09 3.20
CA ILE A 56 5.67 -2.06 2.40
C ILE A 56 7.07 -2.58 2.09
N LYS A 57 7.49 -2.46 0.83
CA LYS A 57 8.82 -2.85 0.37
C LYS A 57 9.46 -1.73 -0.45
N GLU A 58 10.65 -1.30 -0.08
CA GLU A 58 11.47 -0.39 -0.89
C GLU A 58 12.02 -1.15 -2.11
N VAL A 59 11.87 -0.58 -3.29
CA VAL A 59 12.45 -1.11 -4.53
C VAL A 59 13.83 -0.49 -4.69
N VAL A 60 14.87 -1.30 -4.50
CA VAL A 60 16.27 -0.92 -4.75
C VAL A 60 16.62 -1.39 -6.16
N GLU A 61 16.89 -0.45 -7.06
CA GLU A 61 17.41 -0.73 -8.42
C GLU A 61 18.88 -1.16 -8.37
#